data_AF-A0A817CV33-F1
#
_entry.id   AF-A0A817CV33-F1
#
_cell.length_a   1.000
_cell.length_b   1.000
_cell.length_c   1.000
_cell.angle_alpha   90.00
_cell.angle_beta   90.00
_cell.angle_gamma   90.00
#
_symmetry.space_group_name_H-M   'P 1'
#
loop_
_entity.id
_entity.type
_entity.pdbx_description
1 polymer ?
#
loop_
_entity_poly.entity_id
_entity_poly.type
_entity_poly.pdbx_seq_one_letter_code
_entity_poly.pdbx_strand_id
1 'polypeptide(L)'
;MQCTQKVISQIDCVGELNQQMRTENVRYLELLNRLRKGQSTIEDYKLLCIRIIGTPNLQASLQQKSRKEAPILVFRNALLTQINNRAVLNKAMEMEFRSIVCLTQDYVKETRIEDSQLRKAILELPDNKTEYLPGYLPLVPRMPILLTENIATELGLSNGTRVIFRQLVYDELSDDIQFDKTVFPKHTKFITQPKYALVEFSSCKLDSELKFDIKELLPESLSKITKMAKRTTKISIKRKALPLTPAYSITTHKSQGQTLSKIIVDLVTPPGPVEVA
;
A
#
# COMPACT_ATOMS: atom_id res chain seq x y z
N MET A 1 -21.39 -25.96 11.18
CA MET A 1 -20.49 -26.32 12.29
C MET A 1 -20.16 -27.82 12.34
N GLN A 2 -21.14 -28.74 12.26
CA GLN A 2 -20.89 -30.19 12.38
C GLN A 2 -19.94 -30.80 11.32
N CYS A 3 -19.92 -30.29 10.09
CA CYS A 3 -19.05 -30.83 9.03
C CYS A 3 -17.58 -30.46 9.24
N THR A 4 -17.29 -29.20 9.61
CA THR A 4 -15.93 -28.70 9.86
C THR A 4 -15.29 -29.37 11.08
N GLN A 5 -16.06 -29.60 12.15
CA GLN A 5 -15.57 -30.35 13.32
C GLN A 5 -15.23 -31.80 12.98
N LYS A 6 -16.04 -32.47 12.16
CA LYS A 6 -15.75 -33.83 11.67
C LYS A 6 -14.47 -33.90 10.83
N VAL A 7 -14.22 -32.90 9.98
CA VAL A 7 -12.99 -32.82 9.19
C VAL A 7 -11.76 -32.60 10.09
N ILE A 8 -11.85 -31.70 11.07
CA ILE A 8 -10.74 -31.47 12.03
C ILE A 8 -10.45 -32.73 12.84
N SER A 9 -11.47 -33.49 13.24
CA SER A 9 -11.29 -34.75 13.98
C SER A 9 -10.62 -35.88 13.17
N GLN A 10 -10.49 -35.71 11.85
CA GLN A 10 -9.77 -36.65 10.98
C GLN A 10 -8.28 -36.28 10.81
N ILE A 11 -7.84 -35.14 11.33
CA ILE A 11 -6.42 -34.77 11.34
C ILE A 11 -5.72 -35.59 12.43
N ASP A 12 -4.91 -36.56 12.01
CA ASP A 12 -4.18 -37.48 12.89
C ASP A 12 -2.69 -37.12 13.04
N CYS A 13 -2.18 -36.24 12.18
CA CYS A 13 -0.78 -35.83 12.16
C CYS A 13 -0.63 -34.30 12.07
N VAL A 14 0.27 -33.75 12.88
CA VAL A 14 0.71 -32.36 12.80
C VAL A 14 2.23 -32.34 12.67
N GLY A 15 2.72 -31.80 11.55
CA GLY A 15 4.14 -31.55 11.33
C GLY A 15 4.50 -30.11 11.67
N GLU A 16 5.41 -29.89 12.62
CA GLU A 16 5.96 -28.56 12.91
C GLU A 16 7.32 -28.37 12.23
N LEU A 17 7.47 -27.26 11.49
CA LEU A 17 8.75 -26.87 10.91
C LEU A 17 9.55 -26.06 11.94
N ASN A 18 10.64 -26.64 12.44
CA ASN A 18 11.46 -26.05 13.51
C ASN A 18 12.66 -25.23 13.02
N GLN A 19 12.99 -25.31 11.73
CA GLN A 19 14.13 -24.59 11.15
C GLN A 19 13.70 -23.20 10.66
N GLN A 20 14.29 -22.15 11.22
CA GLN A 20 14.08 -20.78 10.77
C GLN A 20 15.10 -20.42 9.67
N MET A 21 14.59 -19.97 8.52
CA MET A 21 15.39 -19.54 7.37
C MET A 21 15.45 -18.01 7.19
N ARG A 22 14.61 -17.24 7.90
CA ARG A 22 14.49 -15.78 7.70
C ARG A 22 15.54 -14.95 8.44
N THR A 23 16.18 -15.48 9.47
CA THR A 23 17.17 -14.74 10.24
C THR A 23 18.32 -15.65 10.66
N GLU A 24 19.53 -15.18 10.45
CA GLU A 24 20.77 -15.86 10.86
C GLU A 24 21.20 -15.44 12.29
N ASN A 25 20.58 -14.40 12.84
CA ASN A 25 20.95 -13.88 14.15
C ASN A 25 20.32 -14.74 15.27
N VAL A 26 21.13 -15.62 15.85
CA VAL A 26 20.71 -16.55 16.92
C VAL A 26 20.06 -15.84 18.10
N ARG A 27 20.69 -14.75 18.60
CA ARG A 27 20.15 -13.98 19.74
C ARG A 27 18.78 -13.38 19.44
N TYR A 28 18.57 -12.92 18.21
CA TYR A 28 17.28 -12.38 17.78
C TYR A 28 16.22 -13.48 17.60
N LEU A 29 16.61 -14.63 17.04
CA LEU A 29 15.73 -15.79 16.89
C LEU A 29 15.22 -16.31 18.24
N GLU A 30 16.10 -16.42 19.23
CA GLU A 30 15.73 -16.81 20.59
C GLU A 30 14.73 -15.83 21.22
N LEU A 31 14.96 -14.52 21.07
CA LEU A 31 14.02 -13.49 21.49
C LEU A 31 12.65 -13.69 20.84
N LEU A 32 12.59 -13.91 19.51
CA LEU A 32 11.34 -14.11 18.80
C LEU A 32 10.59 -15.37 19.27
N ASN A 33 11.31 -16.45 19.56
CA ASN A 33 10.73 -17.69 20.08
C ASN A 33 10.16 -17.51 21.48
N ARG A 34 10.87 -16.80 22.37
CA ARG A 34 10.36 -16.43 23.71
C ARG A 34 9.12 -15.55 23.60
N LEU A 35 9.16 -14.54 22.72
CA LEU A 35 8.04 -13.64 22.47
C LEU A 35 6.80 -14.40 21.97
N ARG A 36 6.96 -15.34 21.02
CA ARG A 36 5.87 -16.21 20.52
C ARG A 36 5.23 -17.04 21.64
N LYS A 37 6.02 -17.49 22.62
CA LYS A 37 5.54 -18.32 23.75
C LYS A 37 5.07 -17.52 24.96
N GLY A 38 5.14 -16.18 24.92
CA GLY A 38 4.83 -15.34 26.07
C GLY A 38 5.87 -15.40 27.20
N GLN A 39 7.11 -15.82 26.91
CA GLN A 39 8.21 -16.02 27.87
C GLN A 39 9.29 -14.94 27.77
N SER A 40 8.89 -13.71 27.46
CA SER A 40 9.85 -12.60 27.23
C SER A 40 10.57 -12.20 28.52
N THR A 41 11.87 -11.89 28.40
CA THR A 41 12.73 -11.47 29.52
C THR A 41 12.95 -9.96 29.56
N ILE A 42 13.53 -9.45 30.66
CA ILE A 42 13.93 -8.04 30.77
C ILE A 42 15.02 -7.71 29.74
N GLU A 43 15.91 -8.66 29.45
CA GLU A 43 16.97 -8.55 28.45
C GLU A 43 16.39 -8.41 27.04
N ASP A 44 15.30 -9.13 26.74
CA ASP A 44 14.57 -9.01 25.47
C ASP A 44 13.97 -7.60 25.31
N TYR A 45 13.33 -7.10 26.36
CA TYR A 45 12.79 -5.75 26.38
C TYR A 45 13.88 -4.69 26.15
N LYS A 46 14.99 -4.76 26.89
CA LYS A 46 16.15 -3.87 26.71
C LYS A 46 16.70 -3.95 25.28
N LEU A 47 16.79 -5.14 24.71
CA LEU A 47 17.24 -5.36 23.34
C LEU A 47 16.28 -4.76 22.30
N LEU A 48 14.97 -4.73 22.54
CA LEU A 48 14.02 -4.03 21.67
C LEU A 48 14.11 -2.50 21.85
N CYS A 49 14.30 -2.02 23.08
CA CYS A 49 14.41 -0.58 23.37
C CYS A 49 15.57 0.09 22.65
N ILE A 50 16.71 -0.60 22.42
CA ILE A 50 17.82 -0.04 21.63
C ILE A 50 17.45 0.21 20.15
N ARG A 51 16.29 -0.25 19.68
CA ARG A 51 15.80 -0.06 18.30
C ARG A 51 14.72 1.02 18.18
N ILE A 52 14.34 1.66 19.29
CA ILE A 52 13.32 2.71 19.29
C ILE A 52 13.96 4.04 18.84
N ILE A 53 13.49 4.54 17.70
CA ILE A 53 13.89 5.83 17.14
C ILE A 53 13.40 6.96 18.06
N GLY A 54 14.26 7.94 18.35
CA GLY A 54 13.92 9.09 19.20
C GLY A 54 14.23 8.91 20.68
N THR A 55 14.80 7.78 21.10
CA THR A 55 15.37 7.63 22.45
C THR A 55 16.74 8.30 22.54
N PRO A 56 17.12 8.89 23.71
CA PRO A 56 18.40 9.61 23.87
C PRO A 56 19.64 8.78 23.51
N ASN A 57 19.56 7.47 23.72
CA ASN A 57 20.66 6.53 23.50
C ASN A 57 20.80 6.07 22.04
N LEU A 58 19.83 6.37 21.19
CA LEU A 58 19.88 6.04 19.77
C LEU A 58 20.05 7.33 18.96
N GLN A 59 21.30 7.79 18.79
CA GLN A 59 21.68 8.83 17.81
C GLN A 59 21.54 8.35 16.35
N ALA A 60 20.65 7.40 16.10
CA ALA A 60 20.48 6.84 14.78
C ALA A 60 19.55 7.77 13.99
N SER A 61 20.16 8.73 13.30
CA SER A 61 19.43 9.68 12.46
C SER A 61 18.56 8.95 11.44
N LEU A 62 17.28 9.36 11.35
CA LEU A 62 16.37 8.95 10.27
C LEU A 62 16.89 9.36 8.88
N GLN A 63 17.89 10.24 8.83
CA GLN A 63 18.52 10.66 7.57
C GLN A 63 19.51 9.63 7.01
N GLN A 64 19.87 8.58 7.76
CA GLN A 64 20.72 7.51 7.21
C GLN A 64 20.00 6.86 6.02
N LYS A 65 20.67 6.84 4.84
CA LYS A 65 20.10 6.39 3.56
C LYS A 65 19.38 5.02 3.66
N SER A 66 19.94 4.10 4.44
CA SER A 66 19.37 2.77 4.69
C SER A 66 18.00 2.77 5.37
N ARG A 67 17.68 3.80 6.17
CA ARG A 67 16.38 3.95 6.84
C ARG A 67 15.38 4.74 6.01
N LYS A 68 15.84 5.70 5.18
CA LYS A 68 14.98 6.44 4.23
C LYS A 68 14.24 5.51 3.25
N GLU A 69 14.85 4.38 2.90
CA GLU A 69 14.29 3.41 1.93
C GLU A 69 13.47 2.29 2.57
N ALA A 70 13.50 2.18 3.90
CA ALA A 70 12.77 1.16 4.65
C ALA A 70 11.26 1.46 4.65
N PRO A 71 10.40 0.48 4.34
CA PRO A 71 8.97 0.66 4.45
C PRO A 71 8.54 0.82 5.92
N ILE A 72 7.54 1.66 6.14
CA ILE A 72 6.91 1.87 7.43
C ILE A 72 5.74 0.89 7.57
N LEU A 73 5.80 0.00 8.55
CA LEU A 73 4.68 -0.87 8.92
C LEU A 73 3.69 -0.08 9.76
N VAL A 74 2.43 -0.11 9.33
CA VAL A 74 1.31 0.53 10.03
C VAL A 74 0.16 -0.45 10.25
N PHE A 75 -0.68 -0.15 11.24
CA PHE A 75 -1.83 -1.00 11.55
C PHE A 75 -3.08 -0.68 10.70
N ARG A 76 -3.26 0.59 10.26
CA ARG A 76 -4.49 1.05 9.60
C ARG A 76 -4.26 1.44 8.13
N ASN A 77 -5.15 1.00 7.25
CA ASN A 77 -5.15 1.41 5.83
C ASN A 77 -5.26 2.93 5.66
N ALA A 78 -6.07 3.62 6.48
CA ALA A 78 -6.19 5.07 6.40
C ALA A 78 -4.86 5.79 6.67
N LEU A 79 -4.09 5.30 7.65
CA LEU A 79 -2.76 5.83 7.97
C LEU A 79 -1.75 5.50 6.86
N LEU A 80 -1.83 4.29 6.28
CA LEU A 80 -1.03 3.90 5.12
C LEU A 80 -1.20 4.91 3.98
N THR A 81 -2.44 5.21 3.58
CA THR A 81 -2.72 6.16 2.49
C THR A 81 -2.17 7.56 2.81
N GLN A 82 -2.35 8.04 4.05
CA GLN A 82 -1.83 9.35 4.48
C GLN A 82 -0.30 9.43 4.45
N ILE A 83 0.38 8.42 5.01
CA ILE A 83 1.86 8.36 5.03
C ILE A 83 2.40 8.29 3.61
N ASN A 84 1.82 7.41 2.77
CA ASN A 84 2.23 7.25 1.39
C ASN A 84 2.08 8.55 0.58
N ASN A 85 0.93 9.22 0.69
CA ASN A 85 0.71 10.49 -0.01
C ASN A 85 1.71 11.55 0.46
N ARG A 86 1.92 11.68 1.78
CA ARG A 86 2.88 12.65 2.33
C ARG A 86 4.32 12.33 1.94
N ALA A 87 4.70 11.05 1.88
CA ALA A 87 6.03 10.62 1.47
C ALA A 87 6.31 10.94 0.00
N VAL A 88 5.32 10.75 -0.89
CA VAL A 88 5.44 11.15 -2.30
C VAL A 88 5.64 12.66 -2.43
N LEU A 89 4.84 13.46 -1.71
CA LEU A 89 4.96 14.91 -1.71
C LEU A 89 6.32 15.39 -1.18
N ASN A 90 6.79 14.81 -0.09
CA ASN A 90 8.11 15.13 0.47
C ASN A 90 9.24 14.78 -0.51
N LYS A 91 9.15 13.64 -1.19
CA LYS A 91 10.15 13.27 -2.21
C LYS A 91 10.10 14.16 -3.43
N ALA A 92 8.91 14.59 -3.86
CA ALA A 92 8.76 15.56 -4.94
C ALA A 92 9.45 16.88 -4.58
N MET A 93 9.29 17.36 -3.34
CA MET A 93 10.02 18.54 -2.85
C MET A 93 11.54 18.31 -2.78
N GLU A 94 12.00 17.17 -2.24
CA GLU A 94 13.43 16.82 -2.16
C GLU A 94 14.11 16.76 -3.53
N MET A 95 13.37 16.35 -4.57
CA MET A 95 13.86 16.22 -5.94
C MET A 95 13.61 17.45 -6.81
N GLU A 96 13.04 18.52 -6.25
CA GLU A 96 12.55 19.69 -7.01
C GLU A 96 11.67 19.29 -8.22
N PHE A 97 10.88 18.23 -8.03
CA PHE A 97 10.09 17.62 -9.08
C PHE A 97 8.62 18.01 -8.95
N ARG A 98 7.99 18.38 -10.07
CA ARG A 98 6.55 18.64 -10.12
C ARG A 98 5.78 17.33 -9.92
N SER A 99 5.13 17.13 -8.78
CA SER A 99 4.38 15.90 -8.50
C SER A 99 3.29 15.66 -9.54
N ILE A 100 3.20 14.41 -10.00
CA ILE A 100 2.17 13.96 -10.95
C ILE A 100 1.14 13.16 -10.17
N VAL A 101 -0.15 13.40 -10.40
CA VAL A 101 -1.23 12.58 -9.85
C VAL A 101 -2.02 11.99 -11.00
N CYS A 102 -1.95 10.67 -11.13
CA CYS A 102 -2.76 9.93 -12.07
C CYS A 102 -4.15 9.69 -11.47
N LEU A 103 -5.19 10.10 -12.19
CA LEU A 103 -6.58 9.99 -11.79
C LEU A 103 -7.21 8.74 -12.41
N THR A 104 -8.10 8.10 -11.67
CA THR A 104 -8.92 7.01 -12.21
C THR A 104 -9.96 7.53 -13.20
N GLN A 105 -10.34 6.67 -14.14
CA GLN A 105 -11.51 6.90 -14.99
C GLN A 105 -12.63 5.97 -14.54
N ASP A 106 -13.72 6.55 -14.04
CA ASP A 106 -14.84 5.81 -13.49
C ASP A 106 -16.06 5.92 -14.42
N TYR A 107 -16.78 4.82 -14.61
CA TYR A 107 -17.89 4.68 -15.54
C TYR A 107 -19.11 4.04 -14.87
N VAL A 108 -20.31 4.47 -15.28
CA VAL A 108 -21.59 3.83 -14.93
C VAL A 108 -22.25 3.38 -16.22
N LYS A 109 -22.50 2.07 -16.38
CA LYS A 109 -23.11 1.48 -17.59
C LYS A 109 -22.41 1.94 -18.88
N GLU A 110 -21.07 1.89 -18.89
CA GLU A 110 -20.19 2.35 -20.00
C GLU A 110 -20.14 3.87 -20.24
N THR A 111 -20.95 4.67 -19.56
CA THR A 111 -20.85 6.14 -19.63
C THR A 111 -19.86 6.67 -18.59
N ARG A 112 -18.93 7.53 -19.01
CA ARG A 112 -17.98 8.19 -18.11
C ARG A 112 -18.72 9.07 -17.11
N ILE A 113 -18.30 9.05 -15.85
CA ILE A 113 -18.89 9.91 -14.81
C ILE A 113 -18.34 11.33 -14.97
N GLU A 114 -19.19 12.25 -15.41
CA GLU A 114 -18.84 13.67 -15.60
C GLU A 114 -19.29 14.56 -14.42
N ASP A 115 -20.28 14.12 -13.64
CA ASP A 115 -20.75 14.88 -12.47
C ASP A 115 -19.60 15.12 -11.48
N SER A 116 -19.29 16.40 -11.26
CA SER A 116 -18.10 16.82 -10.50
C SER A 116 -18.13 16.35 -9.04
N GLN A 117 -19.31 16.36 -8.41
CA GLN A 117 -19.49 15.96 -7.01
C GLN A 117 -19.34 14.45 -6.84
N LEU A 118 -20.01 13.68 -7.70
CA LEU A 118 -19.94 12.22 -7.71
C LEU A 118 -18.52 11.74 -8.05
N ARG A 119 -17.90 12.33 -9.08
CA ARG A 119 -16.51 12.04 -9.47
C ARG A 119 -15.55 12.28 -8.31
N LYS A 120 -15.61 13.46 -7.68
CA LYS A 120 -14.78 13.77 -6.52
C LYS A 120 -14.98 12.75 -5.40
N ALA A 121 -16.23 12.45 -5.06
CA ALA A 121 -16.51 11.49 -4.01
C ALA A 121 -15.99 10.09 -4.34
N ILE A 122 -15.96 9.68 -5.62
CA ILE A 122 -15.48 8.36 -6.07
C ILE A 122 -13.95 8.29 -6.02
N LEU A 123 -13.27 9.38 -6.38
CA LEU A 123 -11.82 9.49 -6.26
C LEU A 123 -11.35 9.46 -4.79
N GLU A 124 -12.16 9.96 -3.86
CA GLU A 124 -11.88 9.97 -2.41
C GLU A 124 -12.30 8.69 -1.68
N LEU A 125 -12.78 7.67 -2.39
CA LEU A 125 -13.10 6.39 -1.76
C LEU A 125 -11.84 5.73 -1.18
N PRO A 126 -11.94 5.10 0.01
CA PRO A 126 -10.84 4.32 0.55
C PRO A 126 -10.40 3.20 -0.39
N ASP A 127 -9.08 3.00 -0.52
CA ASP A 127 -8.49 2.02 -1.44
C ASP A 127 -9.04 0.59 -1.24
N ASN A 128 -9.37 0.21 -0.01
CA ASN A 128 -9.94 -1.11 0.30
C ASN A 128 -11.39 -1.31 -0.20
N LYS A 129 -12.05 -0.26 -0.70
CA LYS A 129 -13.36 -0.32 -1.35
C LYS A 129 -13.25 -0.32 -2.87
N THR A 130 -12.04 -0.29 -3.41
CA THR A 130 -11.77 -0.13 -4.84
C THR A 130 -10.68 -1.10 -5.31
N GLU A 131 -10.64 -2.30 -4.71
CA GLU A 131 -9.61 -3.32 -4.96
C GLU A 131 -8.17 -2.81 -4.86
N TYR A 132 -7.92 -1.87 -3.95
CA TYR A 132 -6.63 -1.19 -3.78
C TYR A 132 -6.17 -0.39 -5.01
N LEU A 133 -7.10 0.00 -5.89
CA LEU A 133 -6.86 0.95 -6.98
C LEU A 133 -7.21 2.37 -6.50
N PRO A 134 -6.22 3.19 -6.13
CA PRO A 134 -6.47 4.50 -5.53
C PRO A 134 -7.07 5.45 -6.56
N GLY A 135 -8.04 6.28 -6.14
CA GLY A 135 -8.64 7.30 -7.01
C GLY A 135 -7.63 8.38 -7.42
N TYR A 136 -6.78 8.78 -6.48
CA TYR A 136 -5.61 9.63 -6.72
C TYR A 136 -4.35 8.79 -6.54
N LEU A 137 -3.62 8.54 -7.63
CA LEU A 137 -2.34 7.86 -7.60
C LEU A 137 -1.20 8.88 -7.73
N PRO A 138 -0.61 9.36 -6.61
CA PRO A 138 0.51 10.27 -6.66
C PRO A 138 1.79 9.53 -7.05
N LEU A 139 2.52 10.11 -8.00
CA LEU A 139 3.72 9.55 -8.62
C LEU A 139 4.85 10.58 -8.65
N VAL A 140 6.05 10.12 -8.29
CA VAL A 140 7.31 10.85 -8.42
C VAL A 140 8.39 9.86 -8.83
N PRO A 141 9.26 10.18 -9.80
CA PRO A 141 10.33 9.29 -10.23
C PRO A 141 11.14 8.74 -9.05
N ARG A 142 11.59 7.49 -9.18
CA ARG A 142 12.41 6.75 -8.20
C ARG A 142 11.68 6.44 -6.88
N MET A 143 10.36 6.57 -6.81
CA MET A 143 9.61 6.15 -5.63
C MET A 143 9.36 4.64 -5.61
N PRO A 144 9.33 3.99 -4.43
CA PRO A 144 8.84 2.64 -4.30
C PRO A 144 7.33 2.60 -4.55
N ILE A 145 6.90 1.62 -5.34
CA ILE A 145 5.49 1.29 -5.59
C ILE A 145 5.26 -0.21 -5.40
N LEU A 146 4.01 -0.59 -5.14
CA LEU A 146 3.54 -1.96 -5.01
C LEU A 146 2.61 -2.28 -6.16
N LEU A 147 2.79 -3.45 -6.77
CA LEU A 147 1.84 -4.02 -7.71
C LEU A 147 0.59 -4.48 -6.97
N THR A 148 -0.59 -4.14 -7.48
CA THR A 148 -1.87 -4.55 -6.87
C THR A 148 -2.47 -5.79 -7.51
N GLU A 149 -1.82 -6.36 -8.53
CA GLU A 149 -2.27 -7.56 -9.22
C GLU A 149 -1.12 -8.46 -9.67
N ASN A 150 -1.49 -9.67 -10.10
CA ASN A 150 -0.56 -10.62 -10.70
C ASN A 150 -0.44 -10.30 -12.19
N ILE A 151 0.79 -9.97 -12.62
CA ILE A 151 1.07 -9.57 -14.00
C ILE A 151 1.85 -10.69 -14.70
N ALA A 152 2.96 -11.10 -14.10
CA ALA A 152 3.80 -12.19 -14.59
C ALA A 152 4.46 -12.89 -13.39
N THR A 153 3.73 -13.83 -12.80
CA THR A 153 4.12 -14.54 -11.57
C THR A 153 5.45 -15.29 -11.72
N GLU A 154 5.69 -15.81 -12.91
CA GLU A 154 6.91 -16.50 -13.34
C GLU A 154 8.14 -15.57 -13.37
N LEU A 155 7.92 -14.26 -13.49
CA LEU A 155 8.96 -13.22 -13.42
C LEU A 155 9.04 -12.58 -12.02
N GLY A 156 8.26 -13.06 -11.05
CA GLY A 156 8.15 -12.48 -9.71
C GLY A 156 7.30 -11.20 -9.65
N LEU A 157 6.53 -10.90 -10.69
CA LEU A 157 5.63 -9.74 -10.77
C LEU A 157 4.22 -10.11 -10.35
N SER A 158 4.10 -10.39 -9.06
CA SER A 158 2.84 -10.73 -8.39
C SER A 158 2.29 -9.55 -7.59
N ASN A 159 1.03 -9.66 -7.16
CA ASN A 159 0.43 -8.73 -6.21
C ASN A 159 1.29 -8.64 -4.94
N GLY A 160 1.64 -7.43 -4.54
CA GLY A 160 2.50 -7.16 -3.39
C GLY A 160 3.98 -7.10 -3.72
N THR A 161 4.40 -7.32 -4.98
CA THR A 161 5.78 -7.09 -5.39
C THR A 161 6.09 -5.60 -5.35
N ARG A 162 7.19 -5.24 -4.67
CA ARG A 162 7.68 -3.86 -4.57
C ARG A 162 8.64 -3.58 -5.71
N VAL A 163 8.37 -2.52 -6.47
CA VAL A 163 9.19 -2.07 -7.61
C VAL A 163 9.48 -0.57 -7.49
N ILE A 164 10.39 -0.06 -8.31
CA ILE A 164 10.76 1.36 -8.38
C ILE A 164 10.07 1.98 -9.58
N PHE A 165 9.26 3.01 -9.34
CA PHE A 165 8.64 3.78 -10.41
C PHE A 165 9.69 4.63 -11.15
N ARG A 166 9.67 4.60 -12.48
CA ARG A 166 10.59 5.38 -13.33
C ARG A 166 9.87 6.57 -13.94
N GLN A 167 8.80 6.32 -14.69
CA GLN A 167 8.11 7.35 -15.45
C GLN A 167 6.64 6.97 -15.72
N LEU A 168 5.77 7.99 -15.81
CA LEU A 168 4.43 7.84 -16.34
C LEU A 168 4.44 8.27 -17.81
N VAL A 169 3.95 7.41 -18.70
CA VAL A 169 3.73 7.75 -20.10
C VAL A 169 2.25 8.05 -20.28
N TYR A 170 1.94 9.19 -20.87
CA TYR A 170 0.58 9.70 -21.07
C TYR A 170 0.55 10.57 -22.33
N ASP A 171 -0.65 10.86 -22.84
CA ASP A 171 -0.80 11.76 -23.99
C ASP A 171 -0.62 13.23 -23.56
N GLU A 172 0.12 14.04 -24.31
CA GLU A 172 0.32 15.47 -23.97
C GLU A 172 -0.97 16.27 -24.02
N LEU A 173 -1.97 15.80 -24.78
CA LEU A 173 -3.33 16.34 -24.81
C LEU A 173 -4.14 16.02 -23.55
N SER A 174 -3.59 15.27 -22.58
CA SER A 174 -4.27 15.01 -21.32
C SER A 174 -4.43 16.34 -20.56
N ASP A 175 -5.67 16.77 -20.35
CA ASP A 175 -5.99 18.00 -19.62
C ASP A 175 -5.30 18.03 -18.25
N ASP A 176 -4.54 19.11 -17.96
CA ASP A 176 -4.16 19.48 -16.60
C ASP A 176 -5.41 20.02 -15.92
N ILE A 177 -6.27 19.12 -15.44
CA ILE A 177 -7.50 19.50 -14.78
C ILE A 177 -7.12 20.14 -13.44
N GLN A 178 -7.44 21.42 -13.28
CA GLN A 178 -7.31 22.07 -11.97
C GLN A 178 -8.37 21.53 -11.03
N PHE A 179 -7.92 20.87 -9.97
CA PHE A 179 -8.78 20.49 -8.85
C PHE A 179 -8.57 21.49 -7.70
N ASP A 180 -9.48 22.46 -7.58
CA ASP A 180 -9.42 23.55 -6.59
C ASP A 180 -9.39 23.10 -5.12
N LYS A 181 -9.76 21.84 -4.83
CA LYS A 181 -9.86 21.29 -3.46
C LYS A 181 -9.30 19.87 -3.39
N THR A 182 -7.98 19.73 -3.45
CA THR A 182 -7.28 18.46 -3.19
C THR A 182 -6.28 18.58 -2.04
N VAL A 183 -5.83 17.45 -1.52
CA VAL A 183 -4.74 17.35 -0.54
C VAL A 183 -3.37 17.59 -1.19
N PHE A 184 -3.32 17.70 -2.53
CA PHE A 184 -2.09 17.86 -3.29
C PHE A 184 -1.73 19.35 -3.46
N PRO A 185 -0.43 19.70 -3.57
CA PRO A 185 0.01 21.07 -3.79
C PRO A 185 -0.59 21.70 -5.06
N LYS A 186 -0.72 23.04 -5.09
CA LYS A 186 -1.27 23.78 -6.23
C LYS A 186 -0.53 23.51 -7.56
N HIS A 187 0.77 23.25 -7.49
CA HIS A 187 1.59 22.97 -8.67
C HIS A 187 1.60 21.48 -9.06
N THR A 188 0.64 20.67 -8.62
CA THR A 188 0.52 19.27 -9.06
C THR A 188 0.04 19.20 -10.50
N LYS A 189 0.55 18.25 -11.29
CA LYS A 189 0.02 17.94 -12.63
C LYS A 189 -0.96 16.77 -12.51
N PHE A 190 -2.21 16.96 -12.90
CA PHE A 190 -3.22 15.91 -12.86
C PHE A 190 -3.36 15.25 -14.25
N ILE A 191 -3.25 13.93 -14.30
CA ILE A 191 -3.30 13.15 -15.55
C ILE A 191 -4.52 12.25 -15.52
N THR A 192 -5.40 12.36 -16.52
CA THR A 192 -6.61 11.52 -16.62
C THR A 192 -6.50 10.40 -17.65
N GLN A 193 -5.51 10.45 -18.54
CA GLN A 193 -5.32 9.48 -19.63
C GLN A 193 -3.88 8.95 -19.64
N PRO A 194 -3.48 8.16 -18.62
CA PRO A 194 -2.20 7.46 -18.68
C PRO A 194 -2.24 6.43 -19.84
N LYS A 195 -1.09 6.19 -20.49
CA LYS A 195 -0.90 5.06 -21.42
C LYS A 195 -0.33 3.87 -20.67
N TYR A 196 0.80 4.07 -19.98
CA TYR A 196 1.42 3.04 -19.14
C TYR A 196 2.40 3.67 -18.15
N ALA A 197 2.79 2.90 -17.13
CA ALA A 197 3.87 3.24 -16.22
C ALA A 197 5.11 2.39 -16.49
N LEU A 198 6.28 3.03 -16.48
CA LEU A 198 7.58 2.37 -16.53
C LEU A 198 8.08 2.13 -15.11
N VAL A 199 8.54 0.90 -14.85
CA VAL A 199 9.12 0.52 -13.57
C VAL A 199 10.43 -0.23 -13.74
N GLU A 200 11.18 -0.26 -12.65
CA GLU A 200 12.36 -1.09 -12.47
C GLU A 200 12.19 -1.98 -11.24
N PHE A 201 12.71 -3.19 -11.30
CA PHE A 201 12.62 -4.15 -10.21
C PHE A 201 13.90 -4.98 -10.14
N SER A 202 14.41 -5.13 -8.93
CA SER A 202 15.75 -5.67 -8.66
C SER A 202 15.82 -7.20 -8.70
N SER A 203 14.69 -7.90 -8.78
CA SER A 203 14.59 -9.36 -8.66
C SER A 203 14.56 -10.12 -9.99
N CYS A 204 14.45 -9.43 -11.13
CA CYS A 204 14.50 -10.10 -12.44
C CYS A 204 15.89 -10.09 -13.04
N LYS A 205 16.22 -11.19 -13.72
CA LYS A 205 17.36 -11.28 -14.63
C LYS A 205 17.04 -10.71 -16.03
N LEU A 206 15.97 -9.93 -16.16
CA LEU A 206 15.65 -9.22 -17.39
C LEU A 206 16.38 -7.88 -17.38
N ASP A 207 17.17 -7.64 -18.42
CA ASP A 207 18.01 -6.45 -18.62
C ASP A 207 17.19 -5.22 -19.07
N SER A 208 15.89 -5.15 -18.75
CA SER A 208 14.96 -4.21 -19.40
C SER A 208 13.87 -3.65 -18.49
N GLU A 209 13.48 -2.40 -18.74
CA GLU A 209 12.33 -1.75 -18.12
C GLU A 209 11.01 -2.43 -18.52
N LEU A 210 10.08 -2.55 -17.57
CA LEU A 210 8.75 -3.10 -17.84
C LEU A 210 7.68 -2.02 -17.93
N LYS A 211 6.77 -2.22 -18.88
CA LYS A 211 5.60 -1.39 -19.13
C LYS A 211 4.38 -2.01 -18.44
N PHE A 212 3.67 -1.22 -17.65
CA PHE A 212 2.40 -1.63 -17.06
C PHE A 212 1.23 -0.84 -17.64
N ASP A 213 0.26 -1.58 -18.16
CA ASP A 213 -0.95 -1.04 -18.79
C ASP A 213 -2.05 -0.74 -17.75
N ILE A 214 -3.09 -0.04 -18.18
CA ILE A 214 -4.26 0.31 -17.39
C ILE A 214 -5.08 -0.95 -17.12
N LYS A 215 -5.36 -1.20 -15.84
CA LYS A 215 -6.31 -2.22 -15.42
C LYS A 215 -7.74 -1.67 -15.52
N GLU A 216 -8.62 -2.47 -16.12
CA GLU A 216 -10.06 -2.23 -16.10
C GLU A 216 -10.71 -3.13 -15.04
N LEU A 217 -11.22 -2.51 -13.99
CA LEU A 217 -12.00 -3.17 -12.96
C LEU A 217 -13.45 -3.29 -13.41
N LEU A 218 -13.95 -4.52 -13.45
CA LEU A 218 -15.36 -4.82 -13.68
C LEU A 218 -16.22 -4.34 -12.51
N PRO A 219 -17.52 -4.09 -12.71
CA PRO A 219 -18.30 -3.32 -11.76
C PRO A 219 -18.48 -4.03 -10.42
N GLU A 220 -17.93 -3.47 -9.33
CA GLU A 220 -18.40 -3.75 -7.98
C GLU A 220 -19.53 -2.78 -7.60
N SER A 221 -20.55 -3.31 -6.91
CA SER A 221 -21.70 -2.53 -6.47
C SER A 221 -21.29 -1.53 -5.38
N LEU A 222 -20.98 -0.29 -5.75
CA LEU A 222 -20.70 0.77 -4.79
C LEU A 222 -22.03 1.35 -4.25
N SER A 223 -22.34 1.04 -2.99
CA SER A 223 -23.41 1.72 -2.27
C SER A 223 -22.87 3.03 -1.68
N LYS A 224 -23.13 4.16 -2.32
CA LYS A 224 -23.00 5.46 -1.65
C LYS A 224 -24.33 5.87 -1.04
N ILE A 225 -24.30 6.17 0.25
CA ILE A 225 -25.38 6.88 0.93
C ILE A 225 -25.16 8.36 0.63
N THR A 226 -25.61 8.81 -0.53
CA THR A 226 -25.79 10.25 -0.73
C THR A 226 -27.05 10.63 0.04
N LYS A 227 -26.95 11.48 1.06
CA LYS A 227 -28.11 12.09 1.75
C LYS A 227 -28.79 13.13 0.82
N MET A 228 -29.08 12.73 -0.41
CA MET A 228 -30.01 13.44 -1.28
C MET A 228 -31.24 12.56 -1.40
N ALA A 229 -32.27 12.92 -0.63
CA ALA A 229 -33.63 12.35 -0.71
C ALA A 229 -33.77 10.83 -0.47
N LYS A 230 -33.68 10.37 0.79
CA LYS A 230 -34.34 9.16 1.36
C LYS A 230 -34.33 7.83 0.56
N ARG A 231 -33.49 7.65 -0.47
CA ARG A 231 -33.35 6.40 -1.23
C ARG A 231 -31.88 6.04 -1.36
N THR A 232 -31.51 4.87 -0.85
CA THR A 232 -30.22 4.23 -1.09
C THR A 232 -30.22 3.63 -2.50
N THR A 233 -29.68 4.35 -3.47
CA THR A 233 -29.41 3.78 -4.80
C THR A 233 -28.02 3.16 -4.79
N LYS A 234 -27.94 1.84 -5.00
CA LYS A 234 -26.68 1.15 -5.28
C LYS A 234 -26.27 1.47 -6.71
N ILE A 235 -25.09 2.02 -6.92
CA ILE A 235 -24.56 2.35 -8.25
C ILE A 235 -23.39 1.41 -8.50
N SER A 236 -23.44 0.65 -9.58
CA SER A 236 -22.30 -0.17 -10.00
C SER A 236 -21.34 0.69 -10.83
N ILE A 237 -20.07 0.72 -10.45
CA ILE A 237 -19.06 1.59 -11.08
C ILE A 237 -17.93 0.71 -11.60
N LYS A 238 -17.56 0.93 -12.85
CA LYS A 238 -16.41 0.33 -13.52
C LYS A 238 -15.25 1.32 -13.43
N ARG A 239 -14.05 0.88 -13.03
CA ARG A 239 -12.90 1.75 -12.81
C ARG A 239 -11.73 1.36 -13.70
N LYS A 240 -11.17 2.30 -14.45
CA LYS A 240 -9.89 2.17 -15.15
C LYS A 240 -8.79 2.90 -14.37
N ALA A 241 -7.75 2.17 -13.98
CA ALA A 241 -6.65 2.67 -13.16
C ALA A 241 -5.36 1.89 -13.41
N LEU A 242 -4.20 2.50 -13.11
CA LEU A 242 -2.95 1.74 -13.07
C LEU A 242 -2.95 0.80 -11.85
N PRO A 243 -2.51 -0.46 -11.98
CA PRO A 243 -2.49 -1.46 -10.90
C PRO A 243 -1.33 -1.24 -9.92
N LEU A 244 -1.18 -0.01 -9.43
CA LEU A 244 -0.03 0.48 -8.68
C LEU A 244 -0.48 1.26 -7.45
N THR A 245 0.26 1.11 -6.35
CA THR A 245 0.11 1.94 -5.14
C THR A 245 1.47 2.38 -4.62
N PRO A 246 1.60 3.57 -4.00
CA PRO A 246 2.84 3.94 -3.33
C PRO A 246 3.23 2.94 -2.23
N ALA A 247 4.53 2.71 -2.05
CA ALA A 247 5.04 1.68 -1.15
C ALA A 247 6.10 2.21 -0.17
N TYR A 248 5.85 3.39 0.40
CA TYR A 248 6.61 3.90 1.56
C TYR A 248 6.14 3.27 2.86
N SER A 249 4.88 2.81 2.90
CA SER A 249 4.30 2.10 4.02
C SER A 249 3.51 0.88 3.55
N ILE A 250 3.39 -0.09 4.43
CA ILE A 250 2.65 -1.35 4.23
C ILE A 250 1.89 -1.68 5.52
N THR A 251 0.72 -2.31 5.40
CA THR A 251 0.03 -2.77 6.60
C THR A 251 0.67 -4.03 7.17
N THR A 252 0.60 -4.19 8.49
CA THR A 252 1.07 -5.42 9.16
C THR A 252 0.45 -6.68 8.54
N HIS A 253 -0.85 -6.65 8.24
CA HIS A 253 -1.56 -7.73 7.55
C HIS A 253 -0.97 -8.02 6.16
N LYS A 254 -0.73 -6.99 5.34
CA LYS A 254 -0.15 -7.18 3.99
C LYS A 254 1.31 -7.65 4.03
N SER A 255 2.05 -7.31 5.10
CA SER A 255 3.43 -7.76 5.30
C SER A 255 3.56 -9.22 5.75
N GLN A 256 2.45 -9.88 6.14
CA GLN A 256 2.49 -11.26 6.62
C GLN A 256 3.04 -12.21 5.55
N GLY A 257 4.05 -13.01 5.92
CA GLY A 257 4.73 -13.93 5.01
C GLY A 257 5.82 -13.30 4.15
N GLN A 258 5.94 -11.97 4.13
CA GLN A 258 7.02 -11.28 3.41
C GLN A 258 8.32 -11.31 4.21
N THR A 259 9.46 -11.30 3.50
CA THR A 259 10.79 -11.12 4.09
C THR A 259 11.28 -9.72 3.72
N LEU A 260 11.39 -8.86 4.73
CA LEU A 260 11.83 -7.47 4.57
C LEU A 260 13.18 -7.29 5.27
N SER A 261 14.17 -6.79 4.53
CA SER A 261 15.55 -6.61 5.05
C SER A 261 15.66 -5.49 6.09
N LYS A 262 14.83 -4.45 5.95
CA LYS A 262 14.76 -3.29 6.85
C LYS A 262 13.31 -2.86 6.94
N ILE A 263 12.87 -2.50 8.13
CA ILE A 263 11.52 -1.97 8.39
C ILE A 263 11.56 -0.92 9.49
N ILE A 264 10.59 -0.01 9.44
CA ILE A 264 10.25 0.88 10.56
C ILE A 264 8.86 0.47 11.00
N VAL A 265 8.64 0.22 12.29
CA VAL A 265 7.32 -0.15 12.80
C VAL A 265 6.74 1.04 13.55
N ASP A 266 5.56 1.49 13.12
CA ASP A 266 4.76 2.40 13.93
C ASP A 266 4.20 1.63 15.14
N LEU A 267 4.65 2.00 16.33
CA LEU A 267 4.24 1.36 17.58
C LEU A 267 2.92 1.91 18.11
N VAL A 268 2.36 2.96 17.50
CA VAL A 268 1.07 3.51 17.92
C VAL A 268 -0.02 2.47 17.61
N THR A 269 -0.54 1.86 18.66
CA THR A 269 -1.67 0.96 18.55
C THR A 269 -2.92 1.74 18.14
N PRO A 270 -3.74 1.21 17.23
CA PRO A 270 -5.05 1.79 16.98
C PRO A 270 -5.83 1.85 18.31
N PRO A 271 -6.61 2.92 18.61
CA PRO A 271 -7.54 2.86 19.73
C PRO A 271 -8.38 1.60 19.56
N GLY A 272 -8.37 0.75 20.59
CA GLY A 272 -9.06 -0.53 20.58
C GLY A 272 -10.56 -0.33 20.33
N PRO A 273 -11.30 -1.41 20.05
CA PRO A 273 -12.71 -1.38 20.36
C PRO A 273 -12.85 -0.97 21.83
N VAL A 274 -13.68 0.03 22.11
CA VAL A 274 -14.15 0.26 23.48
C VAL A 274 -14.77 -1.06 23.92
N GLU A 275 -14.11 -1.77 24.83
CA GLU A 275 -14.78 -2.83 25.55
C GLU A 275 -15.94 -2.19 26.28
N VAL A 276 -17.14 -2.56 25.83
CA VAL A 276 -18.36 -2.37 26.63
C VAL A 276 -18.17 -3.31 27.81
N ALA A 277 -17.72 -2.76 28.93
CA ALA A 277 -17.95 -3.30 30.25
C ALA A 277 -19.18 -2.59 30.84
#